data_AF-A0A0F7ZFW1-F1
#
_entry.id   AF-A0A0F7ZFW1-F1
#
_cell.length_a   1.000
_cell.length_b   1.000
_cell.length_c   1.000
_cell.angle_alpha   90.00
_cell.angle_beta   90.00
_cell.angle_gamma   90.00
#
_symmetry.space_group_name_H-M   'P 1'
#
loop_
_entity.id
_entity.type
_entity.pdbx_description
1 polymer ?
#
loop_
_entity_poly.entity_id
_entity_poly.type
_entity_poly.pdbx_seq_one_letter_code
_entity_poly.pdbx_strand_id
1 'polypeptide(L)'
;MRDLVHAHSQIGRPLDPVSSFRVCAEEAGFTEISERMFEFPLGKWPEDQHDKEIGDLMASSFKKGLHGLTAKAFRDILGRSKEEVEVFNAFVRRELDNNSNMATLRVVVFTAQKPEH
;
A
#
# COMPACT_ATOMS: atom_id res chain seq x y z
N MET A 1 3.98 -7.81 9.98
CA MET A 1 4.12 -7.33 8.58
C MET A 1 4.95 -8.26 7.69
N ARG A 2 6.10 -8.81 8.14
CA ARG A 2 6.95 -9.69 7.30
C ARG A 2 6.19 -10.87 6.68
N ASP A 3 5.33 -11.55 7.45
CA ASP A 3 4.55 -12.69 6.95
C ASP A 3 3.55 -12.28 5.85
N LEU A 4 2.96 -11.09 5.97
CA LEU A 4 2.04 -10.55 4.97
C LEU A 4 2.79 -10.21 3.67
N VAL A 5 3.99 -9.62 3.76
CA VAL A 5 4.85 -9.36 2.59
C VAL A 5 5.21 -10.67 1.90
N HIS A 6 5.63 -11.69 2.66
CA HIS A 6 5.96 -13.00 2.13
C HIS A 6 4.77 -13.66 1.42
N ALA A 7 3.59 -13.63 2.05
CA ALA A 7 2.38 -14.21 1.48
C ALA A 7 1.97 -13.52 0.17
N HIS A 8 2.09 -12.19 0.11
CA HIS A 8 1.81 -11.41 -1.10
C HIS A 8 2.79 -11.72 -2.25
N SER A 9 4.06 -11.95 -1.95
CA SER A 9 5.02 -12.43 -2.95
C SER A 9 4.66 -13.81 -3.50
N GLN A 10 4.19 -14.74 -2.67
CA GLN A 10 3.80 -16.09 -3.12
C GLN A 10 2.56 -16.11 -4.02
N ILE A 11 1.62 -15.17 -3.84
CA ILE A 11 0.44 -15.04 -4.70
C ILE A 11 0.69 -14.20 -5.97
N GLY A 12 1.95 -13.81 -6.22
CA GLY A 12 2.33 -13.00 -7.38
C GLY A 12 1.85 -11.55 -7.32
N ARG A 13 1.62 -11.01 -6.11
CA ARG A 13 1.16 -9.63 -5.88
C ARG A 13 2.00 -8.97 -4.78
N PRO A 14 3.30 -8.72 -5.02
CA PRO A 14 4.16 -8.13 -3.99
C PRO A 14 3.61 -6.79 -3.49
N LEU A 15 3.67 -6.57 -2.18
CA LEU A 15 3.21 -5.31 -1.57
C LEU A 15 4.15 -4.14 -1.84
N ASP A 16 5.38 -4.41 -2.27
CA ASP A 16 6.35 -3.41 -2.70
C ASP A 16 6.88 -3.77 -4.11
N PRO A 17 6.13 -3.45 -5.18
CA PRO A 17 6.53 -3.72 -6.55
C PRO A 17 7.47 -2.65 -7.13
N VAL A 18 7.82 -1.61 -6.36
CA VAL A 18 8.49 -0.39 -6.85
C VAL A 18 9.77 -0.72 -7.61
N SER A 19 10.59 -1.62 -7.08
CA SER A 19 11.86 -2.03 -7.70
C SER A 19 11.71 -2.71 -9.06
N SER A 20 10.55 -3.30 -9.36
CA SER A 20 10.28 -3.99 -10.62
C SER A 20 9.68 -3.09 -11.69
N PHE A 21 9.05 -1.97 -11.32
CA PHE A 21 8.23 -1.18 -12.24
C PHE A 21 9.05 -0.56 -13.38
N ARG A 22 10.24 -0.03 -13.07
CA ARG A 22 11.15 0.52 -14.08
C ARG A 22 11.53 -0.54 -15.11
N VAL A 23 11.98 -1.71 -14.66
CA VAL A 23 12.37 -2.82 -15.53
C VAL A 23 11.20 -3.24 -16.42
N CYS A 24 10.00 -3.43 -15.83
CA CYS A 24 8.81 -3.79 -16.60
C CYS A 24 8.44 -2.72 -17.65
N ALA A 25 8.59 -1.43 -17.33
CA ALA A 25 8.31 -0.35 -18.27
C ALA A 25 9.31 -0.32 -19.42
N GLU A 26 10.61 -0.52 -19.13
CA GLU A 26 11.67 -0.62 -20.13
C GLU A 26 11.45 -1.82 -21.07
N GLU A 27 11.17 -2.99 -20.50
CA GLU A 27 10.90 -4.23 -21.27
C GLU A 27 9.63 -4.12 -22.13
N ALA A 28 8.63 -3.36 -21.68
CA ALA A 28 7.44 -3.06 -22.45
C ALA A 28 7.65 -1.97 -23.52
N GLY A 29 8.87 -1.43 -23.65
CA GLY A 29 9.25 -0.46 -24.66
C GLY A 29 8.84 0.99 -24.34
N PHE A 30 8.52 1.30 -23.08
CA PHE A 30 8.30 2.69 -22.67
C PHE A 30 9.63 3.45 -22.56
N THR A 31 9.58 4.74 -22.82
CA THR A 31 10.70 5.68 -22.73
C THR A 31 10.40 6.78 -21.70
N GLU A 32 11.38 7.66 -21.43
CA GLU A 32 11.22 8.80 -20.50
C GLU A 32 10.69 8.40 -19.11
N ILE A 33 11.20 7.28 -18.57
CA ILE A 33 10.71 6.71 -17.31
C ILE A 33 11.21 7.53 -16.12
N SER A 34 10.29 8.24 -15.46
CA SER A 34 10.54 9.02 -14.26
C SER A 34 9.90 8.37 -13.03
N GLU A 35 10.59 8.49 -11.90
CA GLU A 35 10.14 8.01 -10.60
C GLU A 35 10.18 9.18 -9.62
N ARG A 36 9.07 9.38 -8.89
CA ARG A 36 9.00 10.37 -7.81
C ARG A 36 8.45 9.70 -6.56
N MET A 37 9.17 9.87 -5.46
CA MET A 37 8.77 9.36 -4.16
C MET A 37 8.19 10.49 -3.32
N PHE A 38 7.07 10.19 -2.67
CA PHE A 38 6.39 11.07 -1.73
C PHE A 38 6.21 10.33 -0.41
N GLU A 39 6.32 11.04 0.70
CA GLU A 39 5.96 10.54 2.01
C GLU A 39 4.62 11.16 2.39
N PHE A 40 3.58 10.34 2.41
CA PHE A 40 2.25 10.79 2.80
C PHE A 40 1.94 10.37 4.23
N PRO A 41 1.32 11.23 5.03
CA PRO A 41 0.81 10.82 6.32
C PRO A 41 -0.29 9.77 6.16
N LEU A 42 -0.42 8.92 7.16
CA LEU A 42 -1.51 7.98 7.31
C LEU A 42 -2.28 8.32 8.58
N GLY A 43 -3.27 9.21 8.44
CA GLY A 43 -4.05 9.75 9.56
C GLY A 43 -3.95 11.27 9.71
N LYS A 44 -4.57 11.81 10.76
CA LYS A 44 -4.74 13.27 10.99
C LYS A 44 -3.71 13.88 11.94
N TRP A 45 -2.59 13.19 12.15
CA TRP A 45 -1.53 13.63 13.06
C TRP A 45 -0.67 14.82 12.57
N PRO A 46 -0.51 15.11 11.26
CA PRO A 46 0.23 16.30 10.83
C PRO A 46 -0.39 17.57 11.40
N GLU A 47 0.38 18.65 11.55
CA GLU A 47 -0.16 19.94 12.00
C GLU A 47 -0.75 20.74 10.84
N ASP A 48 -0.07 20.69 9.69
CA ASP A 48 -0.46 21.38 8.47
C ASP A 48 -1.81 20.86 7.94
N GLN A 49 -2.66 21.78 7.50
CA GLN A 49 -4.02 21.46 7.07
C GLN A 49 -4.06 20.64 5.79
N HIS A 50 -3.14 20.88 4.85
CA HIS A 50 -3.06 20.14 3.60
C HIS A 50 -2.63 18.68 3.87
N ASP A 51 -1.60 18.49 4.69
CA ASP A 51 -1.12 17.15 5.05
C ASP A 51 -2.16 16.36 5.87
N LYS A 52 -2.95 17.01 6.73
CA LYS A 52 -4.08 16.38 7.42
C LYS A 52 -5.13 15.84 6.45
N GLU A 53 -5.44 16.60 5.40
CA GLU A 53 -6.42 16.19 4.38
C GLU A 53 -5.91 15.00 3.58
N ILE A 54 -4.65 15.04 3.14
CA ILE A 54 -3.99 13.89 2.50
C ILE A 54 -4.04 12.68 3.42
N GLY A 55 -3.68 12.86 4.69
CA GLY A 55 -3.61 11.77 5.66
C GLY A 55 -4.96 11.12 5.94
N ASP A 56 -6.04 11.90 6.01
CA ASP A 56 -7.41 11.38 6.16
C ASP A 56 -7.84 10.57 4.92
N LEU A 57 -7.55 11.07 3.72
CA LEU A 57 -7.84 10.37 2.46
C LEU A 57 -7.07 9.06 2.36
N MET A 58 -5.78 9.06 2.73
CA MET A 58 -4.95 7.86 2.75
C MET A 58 -5.45 6.85 3.78
N ALA A 59 -5.79 7.28 5.00
CA ALA A 59 -6.34 6.39 6.04
C ALA A 59 -7.68 5.79 5.63
N SER A 60 -8.57 6.60 5.05
CA SER A 60 -9.86 6.13 4.52
C SER A 60 -9.69 5.11 3.41
N SER A 61 -8.78 5.37 2.46
CA SER A 61 -8.47 4.47 1.35
C SER A 61 -7.89 3.15 1.86
N PHE A 62 -6.96 3.20 2.80
CA PHE A 62 -6.34 2.01 3.40
C PHE A 62 -7.37 1.16 4.16
N LYS A 63 -8.26 1.79 4.95
CA LYS A 63 -9.34 1.09 5.68
C LYS A 63 -10.30 0.35 4.74
N LYS A 64 -10.62 0.94 3.58
CA LYS A 64 -11.47 0.32 2.55
C LYS A 64 -10.76 -0.84 1.86
N GLY A 65 -9.47 -0.69 1.54
CA GLY A 65 -8.66 -1.72 0.87
C GLY A 65 -8.19 -2.87 1.76
N LEU A 66 -8.20 -2.68 3.09
CA LEU A 66 -7.60 -3.60 4.06
C LEU A 66 -8.06 -5.05 3.92
N HIS A 67 -9.37 -5.29 3.76
CA HIS A 67 -9.89 -6.65 3.62
C HIS A 67 -9.37 -7.33 2.35
N GLY A 68 -9.20 -6.59 1.25
CA GLY A 68 -8.62 -7.11 0.01
C GLY A 68 -7.15 -7.52 0.17
N LEU A 69 -6.41 -6.81 1.02
CA LEU A 69 -5.00 -7.13 1.34
C LEU A 69 -4.88 -8.38 2.20
N THR A 70 -5.83 -8.61 3.12
CA THR A 70 -5.73 -9.71 4.09
C THR A 70 -6.46 -10.97 3.67
N ALA A 71 -7.60 -10.88 2.97
CA ALA A 71 -8.49 -12.02 2.75
C ALA A 71 -7.82 -13.23 2.08
N LYS A 72 -7.10 -13.04 0.96
CA LYS A 72 -6.45 -14.15 0.24
C LYS A 72 -5.13 -14.55 0.90
N ALA A 73 -4.28 -13.58 1.22
CA ALA A 73 -2.96 -13.83 1.79
C ALA A 73 -3.05 -14.53 3.15
N PHE A 74 -3.96 -14.11 4.04
CA PHE A 74 -4.05 -14.68 5.38
C PHE A 74 -4.66 -16.08 5.39
N ARG A 75 -5.70 -16.33 4.58
CA ARG A 75 -6.34 -17.64 4.56
C ARG A 75 -5.54 -18.67 3.77
N ASP A 76 -5.18 -18.32 2.53
CA ASP A 76 -4.70 -19.30 1.56
C ASP A 76 -3.20 -19.59 1.72
N ILE A 77 -2.44 -18.64 2.28
CA ILE A 77 -0.99 -18.79 2.50
C ILE A 77 -0.66 -18.93 3.98
N LEU A 78 -1.20 -18.06 4.84
CA LEU A 78 -0.88 -18.07 6.27
C LEU A 78 -1.80 -19.00 7.09
N GLY A 79 -2.77 -19.66 6.46
CA GLY A 79 -3.64 -20.66 7.10
C GLY A 79 -4.52 -20.11 8.23
N ARG A 80 -4.76 -18.79 8.27
CA ARG A 80 -5.55 -18.15 9.32
C ARG A 80 -7.05 -18.39 9.12
N SER A 81 -7.75 -18.59 10.23
CA SER A 81 -9.21 -18.64 10.24
C SER A 81 -9.81 -17.30 9.85
N LYS A 82 -11.03 -17.31 9.31
CA LYS A 82 -11.74 -16.08 8.90
C LYS A 82 -11.90 -15.12 10.09
N GLU A 83 -12.15 -15.67 11.27
CA GLU A 83 -12.34 -14.96 12.52
C GLU A 83 -11.04 -14.23 12.93
N GLU A 84 -9.88 -14.88 12.84
CA GLU A 84 -8.59 -14.24 13.09
C GLU A 84 -8.31 -13.09 12.11
N VAL A 85 -8.65 -13.26 10.83
CA VAL A 85 -8.49 -12.19 9.81
C VAL A 85 -9.36 -10.98 10.17
N GLU A 86 -10.61 -11.19 10.55
CA GLU A 86 -11.50 -10.08 10.90
C GLU A 86 -11.10 -9.38 12.20
N VAL A 87 -10.62 -10.11 13.21
CA VAL A 87 -10.06 -9.53 14.44
C VAL A 87 -8.83 -8.67 14.11
N PHE A 88 -7.92 -9.17 13.26
CA PHE A 88 -6.78 -8.40 12.80
C PHE A 88 -7.20 -7.14 12.04
N ASN A 89 -8.17 -7.26 11.11
CA ASN A 89 -8.67 -6.12 10.35
C ASN A 89 -9.32 -5.06 11.26
N ALA A 90 -10.06 -5.48 12.29
CA ALA A 90 -10.66 -4.58 13.27
C ALA A 90 -9.59 -3.85 14.09
N PHE A 91 -8.54 -4.55 14.51
CA PHE A 91 -7.40 -3.95 15.20
C PHE A 91 -6.72 -2.88 14.34
N VAL A 92 -6.40 -3.19 13.07
CA VAL A 92 -5.76 -2.23 12.16
C VAL A 92 -6.63 -1.00 11.92
N ARG A 93 -7.95 -1.17 11.74
CA ARG A 93 -8.88 -0.03 11.58
C ARG A 93 -8.88 0.88 12.80
N ARG A 94 -8.92 0.30 14.01
CA ARG A 94 -8.84 1.05 15.26
C ARG A 94 -7.53 1.82 15.38
N GLU A 95 -6.40 1.22 15.03
CA GLU A 95 -5.10 1.90 15.06
C GLU A 95 -5.04 3.09 14.09
N LEU A 96 -5.63 2.96 12.90
CA LEU A 96 -5.73 4.05 11.92
C LEU A 96 -6.60 5.20 12.41
N ASP A 97 -7.59 4.94 13.27
CA ASP A 97 -8.44 5.98 13.85
C ASP A 97 -7.77 6.68 15.05
N ASN A 98 -6.92 5.96 15.80
CA ASN A 98 -6.26 6.50 16.99
C ASN A 98 -5.11 7.46 16.67
N ASN A 99 -4.60 7.51 15.43
CA ASN A 99 -3.49 8.37 14.99
C ASN A 99 -2.21 8.29 15.86
N SER A 100 -2.08 7.26 16.71
CA SER A 100 -1.09 7.23 17.79
C SER A 100 0.34 7.03 17.32
N ASN A 101 0.51 6.54 16.09
CA ASN A 101 1.78 6.01 15.61
C ASN A 101 2.48 6.94 14.61
N MET A 102 1.96 8.14 14.37
CA MET A 102 2.47 9.11 13.37
C MET A 102 2.89 8.43 12.05
N ALA A 103 2.07 7.49 11.60
CA ALA A 103 2.45 6.60 10.50
C ALA A 103 2.51 7.39 9.19
N THR A 104 3.49 7.03 8.35
CA THR A 104 3.64 7.51 6.98
C THR A 104 3.57 6.35 6.00
N LEU A 105 3.14 6.64 4.78
CA LEU A 105 3.17 5.74 3.64
C LEU A 105 4.09 6.33 2.57
N ARG A 106 5.00 5.50 2.06
CA ARG A 106 5.76 5.84 0.86
C ARG A 106 4.87 5.63 -0.35
N VAL A 107 4.60 6.70 -1.09
CA VAL A 107 3.88 6.66 -2.36
C VAL A 107 4.88 6.93 -3.47
N VAL A 108 5.00 5.99 -4.41
CA VAL A 108 5.88 6.15 -5.57
C VAL A 108 5.02 6.34 -6.82
N VAL A 109 5.25 7.45 -7.50
CA VAL A 109 4.60 7.78 -8.77
C VAL A 109 5.60 7.54 -9.88
N PHE A 110 5.24 6.63 -10.79
CA PHE A 110 5.98 6.38 -12.01
C PHE A 110 5.26 7.04 -13.18
N THR A 111 6.02 7.71 -14.03
CA THR A 111 5.55 8.21 -15.33
C THR A 111 6.43 7.63 -16.41
N ALA A 112 5.84 7.22 -17.52
CA ALA A 112 6.56 6.72 -18.67
C ALA A 112 5.80 7.08 -19.94
N GLN A 113 6.52 7.28 -21.04
CA GLN A 113 5.95 7.62 -22.34
C GLN A 113 5.99 6.39 -23.24
N LYS A 114 4.86 6.07 -23.89
CA LYS A 114 4.89 5.09 -24.96
C LYS A 114 5.44 5.79 -26.22
N PRO A 115 6.50 5.29 -26.86
CA PRO A 115 6.99 5.87 -28.10
C PRO A 115 5.89 5.79 -29.16
N GLU A 116 5.60 6.92 -29.79
CA GLU A 116 4.76 6.98 -30.99
C GLU A 116 5.61 6.51 -32.17
N HIS A 117 5.11 5.52 -32.91
CA HIS A 117 5.60 5.18 -34.24
C HIS A 117 4.95 6.09 -35.27
#